data_AF-A0AAE9F242-F1
#
_entry.id   AF-A0AAE9F242-F1
#
_cell.length_a   1.000
_cell.length_b   1.000
_cell.length_c   1.000
_cell.angle_alpha   90.00
_cell.angle_beta   90.00
_cell.angle_gamma   90.00
#
_symmetry.space_group_name_H-M   'P 1'
#
loop_
_entity.id
_entity.type
_entity.pdbx_description
1 polymer ?
#
loop_
_entity_poly.entity_id
_entity_poly.type
_entity_poly.pdbx_seq_one_letter_code
_entity_poly.pdbx_strand_id
1 'polypeptide(L)'
;MSTNRPESCEICAKRAFGYNYDVVSCNACKMFFRRANAEKMGKKKCRLGGQCFDVKNLVEASPKCRPCRFAKCKELGMKRNLDSENTLPTKPKISEVAIVNTPIVTQSHIDCNTFQKIKYMNETRIKVYKMINVCEDPSFLELVLQDSNLAKYMKPQLINWEETERKLKPWGSLGVMVIAEVVKTMDFYKELLFSDKALLLKNVAFKSHHLSIAFDSFMMKKGRVLAPTGDEMLPQKVMEIEKCNEVIDDLLTIPMQPLLKLEVTENEFLLLNMIMICNPGIPNLSQNGKDILYKHQCQYTRLLLQICLQTDPRTGPSRLLELLRIGSHFDKQAKITHTMLIMFRQLWNPRCYIPKVLKESCGLEYLV
;
A
#
# COMPACT_ATOMS: atom_id res chain seq x y z
N MET A 1 15.10 -6.56 -50.39
CA MET A 1 16.38 -6.90 -49.71
C MET A 1 16.04 -7.49 -48.36
N SER A 2 16.46 -8.73 -48.10
CA SER A 2 16.16 -9.50 -46.88
C SER A 2 16.65 -8.77 -45.62
N THR A 3 15.73 -8.35 -44.76
CA THR A 3 16.01 -7.73 -43.45
C THR A 3 16.32 -8.81 -42.39
N ASN A 4 17.37 -9.59 -42.60
CA ASN A 4 17.86 -10.47 -41.55
C ASN A 4 18.47 -9.61 -40.44
N ARG A 5 17.71 -9.44 -39.35
CA ARG A 5 18.25 -8.83 -38.13
C ARG A 5 19.32 -9.78 -37.58
N PRO A 6 20.50 -9.27 -37.19
CA PRO A 6 21.51 -10.13 -36.62
C PRO A 6 21.01 -10.79 -35.34
N GLU A 7 21.20 -12.10 -35.22
CA GLU A 7 20.66 -12.90 -34.11
C GLU A 7 21.60 -12.94 -32.90
N SER A 8 22.89 -12.68 -33.09
CA SER A 8 23.92 -12.82 -32.06
C SER A 8 24.76 -11.55 -31.87
N CYS A 9 25.08 -11.23 -30.62
CA CYS A 9 25.88 -10.07 -30.22
C CYS A 9 27.37 -10.37 -30.44
N GLU A 10 28.05 -9.54 -31.23
CA GLU A 10 29.47 -9.74 -31.56
C GLU A 10 30.42 -9.61 -30.36
N ILE A 11 29.96 -9.00 -29.26
CA ILE A 11 30.76 -8.82 -28.03
C ILE A 11 30.66 -10.02 -27.09
N CYS A 12 29.51 -10.68 -27.01
CA CYS A 12 29.26 -11.69 -25.96
C CYS A 12 28.51 -12.94 -26.42
N ALA A 13 28.25 -13.07 -27.72
CA ALA A 13 27.52 -14.16 -28.36
C ALA A 13 26.08 -14.40 -27.87
N LYS A 14 25.55 -13.56 -26.96
CA LYS A 14 24.13 -13.59 -26.55
C LYS A 14 23.24 -12.98 -27.64
N ARG A 15 21.93 -13.26 -27.60
CA ARG A 15 20.94 -12.69 -28.52
C ARG A 15 21.12 -11.18 -28.72
N ALA A 16 21.35 -10.75 -29.96
CA ALA A 16 21.45 -9.34 -30.31
C ALA A 16 20.07 -8.68 -30.36
N PHE A 17 20.04 -7.37 -30.09
CA PHE A 17 18.83 -6.56 -30.23
C PHE A 17 18.87 -5.69 -31.50
N GLY A 18 20.07 -5.39 -32.00
CA GLY A 18 20.31 -4.59 -33.19
C GLY A 18 21.69 -3.94 -33.15
N TYR A 19 21.89 -2.92 -33.99
CA TYR A 19 23.10 -2.08 -33.96
C TYR A 19 23.03 -1.07 -32.82
N ASN A 20 24.04 -1.02 -31.96
CA ASN A 20 24.20 0.03 -30.96
C ASN A 20 25.64 0.53 -30.98
N TYR A 21 25.83 1.85 -31.04
CA TYR A 21 27.16 2.44 -31.22
C TYR A 21 27.88 1.83 -32.43
N ASP A 22 27.16 1.67 -33.54
CA ASP A 22 27.64 1.11 -34.81
C ASP A 22 28.06 -0.38 -34.79
N VAL A 23 27.79 -1.11 -33.70
CA VAL A 23 28.12 -2.53 -33.55
C VAL A 23 26.89 -3.36 -33.18
N VAL A 24 26.74 -4.52 -33.83
CA VAL A 24 25.70 -5.51 -33.52
C VAL A 24 25.85 -5.99 -32.08
N SER A 25 24.86 -5.67 -31.24
CA SER A 25 24.99 -5.91 -29.81
C SER A 25 23.66 -6.15 -29.08
N CYS A 26 23.77 -6.82 -27.93
CA CYS A 26 22.66 -6.95 -26.98
C CYS A 26 22.53 -5.69 -26.11
N ASN A 27 21.37 -5.48 -25.49
CA ASN A 27 21.12 -4.34 -24.59
C ASN A 27 22.11 -4.27 -23.41
N ALA A 28 22.59 -5.43 -22.93
CA ALA A 28 23.58 -5.46 -21.86
C ALA A 28 24.94 -4.90 -22.31
N CYS A 29 25.40 -5.21 -23.53
CA CYS A 29 26.65 -4.68 -24.09
C CYS A 29 26.54 -3.19 -24.43
N LYS A 30 25.40 -2.74 -24.95
CA LYS A 30 25.08 -1.31 -25.13
C LYS A 30 25.26 -0.53 -23.82
N MET A 31 24.57 -0.96 -22.77
CA MET A 31 24.59 -0.28 -21.46
C MET A 31 25.93 -0.42 -20.75
N PHE A 32 26.64 -1.52 -20.98
CA PHE A 32 28.01 -1.70 -20.51
C PHE A 32 28.95 -0.69 -21.17
N PHE A 33 28.96 -0.57 -22.50
CA PHE A 33 29.84 0.35 -23.22
C PHE A 33 29.64 1.81 -22.78
N ARG A 34 28.38 2.25 -22.64
CA ARG A 34 28.04 3.59 -22.15
C ARG A 34 28.66 3.89 -20.78
N ARG A 35 28.51 2.96 -19.82
CA ARG A 35 29.06 3.09 -18.46
C ARG A 35 30.59 3.02 -18.45
N ALA A 36 31.14 2.03 -19.13
CA ALA A 36 32.58 1.81 -19.20
C ALA A 36 33.32 3.01 -19.84
N ASN A 37 32.70 3.68 -20.83
CA ASN A 37 33.26 4.89 -21.42
C ASN A 37 33.24 6.07 -20.43
N ALA A 38 32.12 6.27 -19.71
CA ALA A 38 32.02 7.30 -18.66
C ALA A 38 33.00 7.08 -17.50
N GLU A 39 33.22 5.83 -17.10
CA GLU A 39 34.16 5.43 -16.06
C GLU A 39 35.64 5.41 -16.52
N LYS A 40 35.93 5.80 -17.77
CA LYS A 40 37.28 5.74 -18.38
C LYS A 40 37.90 4.33 -18.26
N MET A 41 37.12 3.28 -18.51
CA MET A 41 37.52 1.87 -18.36
C MET A 41 38.77 1.49 -19.16
N GLY A 42 39.06 2.19 -20.26
CA GLY A 42 40.30 2.00 -21.04
C GLY A 42 41.60 2.27 -20.25
N LYS A 43 41.51 2.92 -19.09
CA LYS A 43 42.66 3.11 -18.18
C LYS A 43 42.91 1.94 -17.23
N LYS A 44 41.97 0.99 -17.12
CA LYS A 44 42.07 -0.16 -16.20
C LYS A 44 42.66 -1.36 -16.94
N LYS A 45 43.65 -2.01 -16.33
CA LYS A 45 44.31 -3.20 -16.91
C LYS A 45 43.62 -4.50 -16.48
N CYS A 46 43.63 -5.51 -17.36
CA CYS A 46 43.21 -6.86 -17.03
C CYS A 46 44.20 -7.51 -16.05
N ARG A 47 43.69 -8.36 -15.13
CA ARG A 47 44.52 -9.13 -14.18
C ARG A 47 44.90 -10.54 -14.68
N LEU A 48 44.34 -10.96 -15.82
CA LEU A 48 44.41 -12.32 -16.36
C LEU A 48 44.99 -12.33 -17.80
N GLY A 49 45.97 -11.48 -18.08
CA GLY A 49 46.68 -11.49 -19.38
C GLY A 49 45.95 -10.89 -20.58
N GLY A 50 44.74 -10.33 -20.41
CA GLY A 50 44.06 -9.53 -21.45
C GLY A 50 43.26 -10.32 -22.49
N GLN A 51 43.34 -11.64 -22.50
CA GLN A 51 42.67 -12.51 -23.48
C GLN A 51 41.33 -13.07 -22.99
N CYS A 52 40.75 -12.47 -21.94
CA CYS A 52 39.56 -13.01 -21.31
C CYS A 52 38.40 -13.15 -22.30
N PHE A 53 38.32 -12.33 -23.35
CA PHE A 53 37.22 -12.33 -24.33
C PHE A 53 37.55 -13.04 -25.66
N ASP A 54 38.72 -13.68 -25.77
CA ASP A 54 39.19 -14.38 -26.98
C ASP A 54 39.02 -15.91 -26.88
N VAL A 55 38.00 -16.37 -26.14
CA VAL A 55 37.70 -17.80 -25.98
C VAL A 55 36.85 -18.32 -27.14
N LYS A 56 37.21 -19.50 -27.68
CA LYS A 56 36.58 -20.12 -28.86
C LYS A 56 35.07 -20.36 -28.70
N ASN A 57 34.56 -20.52 -27.47
CA ASN A 57 33.14 -20.61 -27.14
C ASN A 57 32.76 -19.65 -25.99
N LEU A 58 32.43 -18.40 -26.33
CA LEU A 58 31.98 -17.38 -25.37
C LEU A 58 30.64 -17.71 -24.66
N VAL A 59 29.87 -18.66 -25.20
CA VAL A 59 28.55 -19.07 -24.67
C VAL A 59 28.70 -19.88 -23.38
N GLU A 60 29.69 -20.78 -23.30
CA GLU A 60 29.93 -21.66 -22.15
C GLU A 60 30.85 -21.01 -21.10
N ALA A 61 31.80 -20.18 -21.53
CA ALA A 61 32.83 -19.58 -20.68
C ALA A 61 32.68 -18.06 -20.52
N SER A 62 31.43 -17.53 -20.44
CA SER A 62 31.14 -16.09 -20.51
C SER A 62 32.05 -15.25 -19.58
N PRO A 63 33.07 -14.58 -20.12
CA PRO A 63 34.11 -13.96 -19.31
C PRO A 63 33.56 -12.67 -18.68
N LYS A 64 33.70 -12.52 -17.37
CA LYS A 64 33.18 -11.33 -16.64
C LYS A 64 34.18 -10.15 -16.57
N CYS A 65 35.30 -10.23 -17.28
CA CYS A 65 36.37 -9.24 -17.21
C CYS A 65 35.97 -7.90 -17.85
N ARG A 66 35.74 -6.86 -17.03
CA ARG A 66 35.32 -5.53 -17.50
C ARG A 66 36.35 -4.86 -18.43
N PRO A 67 37.66 -4.85 -18.15
CA PRO A 67 38.65 -4.29 -19.08
C PRO A 67 38.64 -4.97 -20.45
N CYS A 68 38.66 -6.30 -20.51
CA CYS A 68 38.66 -7.03 -21.78
C CYS A 68 37.35 -6.86 -22.55
N ARG A 69 36.21 -6.81 -21.85
CA ARG A 69 34.92 -6.52 -22.48
C ARG A 69 34.88 -5.13 -23.13
N PHE A 70 35.47 -4.13 -22.46
CA PHE A 70 35.54 -2.77 -23.01
C PHE A 70 36.52 -2.66 -24.18
N ALA A 71 37.67 -3.35 -24.09
CA ALA A 71 38.59 -3.49 -25.20
C ALA A 71 37.90 -4.11 -26.42
N LYS A 72 37.14 -5.20 -26.24
CA LYS A 72 36.38 -5.85 -27.33
C LYS A 72 35.34 -4.93 -27.95
N CYS A 73 34.61 -4.14 -27.14
CA CYS A 73 33.69 -3.13 -27.65
C CYS A 73 34.40 -2.09 -28.54
N LYS A 74 35.60 -1.63 -28.14
CA LYS A 74 36.39 -0.66 -28.90
C LYS A 74 37.00 -1.26 -30.16
N GLU A 75 37.50 -2.49 -30.09
CA GLU A 75 38.06 -3.27 -31.20
C GLU A 75 37.02 -3.46 -32.30
N LEU A 76 35.79 -3.82 -31.94
CA LEU A 76 34.66 -3.97 -32.88
C LEU A 76 34.11 -2.64 -33.40
N GLY A 77 34.65 -1.50 -32.93
CA GLY A 77 34.33 -0.19 -33.50
C GLY A 77 33.26 0.60 -32.76
N MET A 78 32.90 0.28 -31.51
CA MET A 78 31.94 1.11 -30.78
C MET A 78 32.47 2.54 -30.59
N LYS A 79 31.69 3.52 -31.08
CA LYS A 79 31.97 4.97 -31.03
C LYS A 79 30.86 5.71 -30.28
N ARG A 80 31.21 6.82 -29.61
CA ARG A 80 30.25 7.69 -28.95
C ARG A 80 29.87 8.78 -29.96
N ASN A 81 28.69 8.70 -30.56
CA ASN A 81 28.20 9.78 -31.42
C ASN A 81 27.92 11.01 -30.55
N LEU A 82 28.63 12.10 -30.84
CA LEU A 82 28.51 13.38 -30.12
C LEU A 82 27.43 14.29 -30.74
N ASP A 83 26.75 13.84 -31.81
CA ASP A 83 26.04 14.75 -32.72
C ASP A 83 24.50 14.64 -32.71
N SER A 84 23.89 13.98 -31.71
CA SER A 84 22.42 13.77 -31.65
C SER A 84 21.71 14.42 -30.46
N GLU A 85 22.34 15.39 -29.78
CA GLU A 85 21.72 16.12 -28.64
C GLU A 85 21.57 17.65 -28.87
N ASN A 86 21.85 18.19 -30.06
CA ASN A 86 21.76 19.63 -30.32
C ASN A 86 20.48 20.05 -31.05
N THR A 87 19.33 19.97 -30.38
CA THR A 87 18.18 20.82 -30.75
C THR A 87 17.46 21.33 -29.49
N LEU A 88 17.79 22.60 -29.16
CA LEU A 88 17.15 23.57 -28.23
C LEU A 88 17.41 23.44 -26.71
N PRO A 89 17.45 24.57 -25.96
CA PRO A 89 18.06 25.87 -26.25
C PRO A 89 19.17 26.25 -25.24
N THR A 90 19.94 27.27 -25.61
CA THR A 90 20.96 28.04 -24.86
C THR A 90 21.22 27.71 -23.37
N LYS A 91 22.48 27.35 -23.09
CA LYS A 91 23.11 27.19 -21.77
C LYS A 91 22.73 28.32 -20.78
N PRO A 92 22.23 28.01 -19.57
CA PRO A 92 22.48 28.88 -18.43
C PRO A 92 23.94 28.73 -18.00
N LYS A 93 24.52 29.84 -17.52
CA LYS A 93 25.89 29.95 -17.00
C LYS A 93 26.18 28.78 -16.05
N ILE A 94 27.39 28.22 -16.16
CA ILE A 94 27.91 27.15 -15.30
C ILE A 94 27.83 27.62 -13.84
N SER A 95 26.78 27.21 -13.14
CA SER A 95 26.80 27.09 -11.69
C SER A 95 27.72 25.93 -11.37
N GLU A 96 28.58 26.11 -10.37
CA GLU A 96 29.41 25.04 -9.82
C GLU A 96 28.54 23.79 -9.63
N VAL A 97 28.93 22.68 -10.28
CA VAL A 97 28.23 21.41 -10.13
C VAL A 97 28.52 20.92 -8.72
N ALA A 98 27.64 21.27 -7.79
CA ALA A 98 27.60 20.65 -6.48
C ALA A 98 27.44 19.14 -6.69
N ILE A 99 28.46 18.36 -6.30
CA ILE A 99 28.35 16.91 -6.23
C ILE A 99 27.36 16.63 -5.10
N VAL A 100 26.08 16.43 -5.45
CA VAL A 100 25.09 16.01 -4.48
C VAL A 100 25.31 14.53 -4.21
N ASN A 101 25.93 14.20 -3.08
CA ASN A 101 26.15 12.82 -2.60
C ASN A 101 24.85 12.09 -2.22
N THR A 102 23.67 12.60 -2.59
CA THR A 102 22.40 11.96 -2.30
C THR A 102 22.04 10.93 -3.38
N PRO A 103 21.63 9.72 -3.00
CA PRO A 103 21.19 8.71 -3.97
C PRO A 103 20.04 9.23 -4.83
N ILE A 104 20.03 8.87 -6.13
CA ILE A 104 18.94 9.22 -7.06
C ILE A 104 17.67 8.47 -6.61
N VAL A 105 16.77 9.17 -5.92
CA VAL A 105 15.46 8.64 -5.54
C VAL A 105 14.51 8.81 -6.73
N THR A 106 14.15 7.72 -7.41
CA THR A 106 13.15 7.76 -8.50
C THR A 106 11.73 7.61 -7.95
N GLN A 107 10.71 7.98 -8.74
CA GLN A 107 9.30 7.75 -8.36
C GLN A 107 9.02 6.28 -8.03
N SER A 108 9.62 5.33 -8.75
CA SER A 108 9.48 3.90 -8.47
C SER A 108 10.06 3.50 -7.10
N HIS A 109 11.15 4.14 -6.63
CA HIS A 109 11.67 3.91 -5.29
C HIS A 109 10.72 4.45 -4.21
N ILE A 110 10.17 5.66 -4.43
CA ILE A 110 9.17 6.27 -3.53
C ILE A 110 7.94 5.35 -3.44
N ASP A 111 7.44 4.92 -4.58
CA ASP A 111 6.26 4.05 -4.69
C ASP A 111 6.47 2.71 -3.97
N CYS A 112 7.66 2.11 -4.13
CA CYS A 112 8.02 0.88 -3.42
C CYS A 112 8.08 1.09 -1.89
N ASN A 113 8.72 2.17 -1.44
CA ASN A 113 8.82 2.48 -0.01
C ASN A 113 7.44 2.75 0.61
N THR A 114 6.58 3.50 -0.10
CA THR A 114 5.18 3.71 0.30
C THR A 114 4.46 2.38 0.44
N PHE A 115 4.60 1.49 -0.53
CA PHE A 115 3.95 0.18 -0.52
C PHE A 115 4.44 -0.71 0.62
N GLN A 116 5.75 -0.73 0.88
CA GLN A 116 6.34 -1.47 2.00
C GLN A 116 5.85 -0.94 3.35
N LYS A 117 5.75 0.39 3.50
CA LYS A 117 5.22 1.02 4.73
C LYS A 117 3.77 0.62 4.99
N ILE A 118 2.89 0.72 4.00
CA ILE A 118 1.46 0.35 4.20
C ILE A 118 1.31 -1.15 4.46
N LYS A 119 2.12 -2.00 3.83
CA LYS A 119 2.11 -3.44 4.08
C LYS A 119 2.55 -3.77 5.51
N TYR A 120 3.68 -3.20 5.95
CA TYR A 120 4.16 -3.36 7.32
C TYR A 120 3.12 -2.90 8.36
N MET A 121 2.41 -1.81 8.06
CA MET A 121 1.35 -1.32 8.95
C MET A 121 0.13 -2.21 8.98
N ASN A 122 -0.26 -2.81 7.86
CA ASN A 122 -1.32 -3.82 7.85
C ASN A 122 -0.93 -5.09 8.63
N GLU A 123 0.29 -5.58 8.45
CA GLU A 123 0.80 -6.73 9.23
C GLU A 123 0.82 -6.43 10.73
N THR A 124 1.24 -5.22 11.10
CA THR A 124 1.25 -4.75 12.49
C THR A 124 -0.18 -4.64 13.04
N ARG A 125 -1.11 -4.06 12.27
CA ARG A 125 -2.54 -3.99 12.61
C ARG A 125 -3.10 -5.38 12.93
N ILE A 126 -2.84 -6.37 12.08
CA ILE A 126 -3.31 -7.75 12.28
C ILE A 126 -2.77 -8.32 13.60
N LYS A 127 -1.46 -8.18 13.85
CA LYS A 127 -0.82 -8.65 15.07
C LYS A 127 -1.42 -8.01 16.32
N VAL A 128 -1.53 -6.68 16.31
CA VAL A 128 -2.12 -5.91 17.42
C VAL A 128 -3.57 -6.31 17.64
N TYR A 129 -4.37 -6.43 16.57
CA TYR A 129 -5.79 -6.72 16.69
C TYR A 129 -6.08 -8.13 17.20
N LYS A 130 -5.20 -9.10 16.91
CA LYS A 130 -5.27 -10.44 17.54
C LYS A 130 -5.01 -10.40 19.04
N MET A 131 -4.12 -9.51 19.48
CA MET A 131 -3.67 -9.45 20.87
C MET A 131 -4.50 -8.50 21.72
N ILE A 132 -5.09 -7.45 21.16
CA ILE A 132 -5.70 -6.36 21.92
C ILE A 132 -6.74 -6.86 22.93
N ASN A 133 -6.56 -6.43 24.18
CA ASN A 133 -7.45 -6.74 25.28
C ASN A 133 -7.36 -5.62 26.31
N VAL A 134 -8.15 -4.57 26.11
CA VAL A 134 -8.14 -3.38 26.96
C VAL A 134 -9.54 -2.85 27.22
N CYS A 135 -9.77 -2.27 28.40
CA CYS A 135 -11.07 -1.69 28.80
C CYS A 135 -11.20 -0.19 28.49
N GLU A 136 -10.21 0.45 27.88
CA GLU A 136 -10.33 1.87 27.58
C GLU A 136 -11.51 2.14 26.62
N ASP A 137 -12.09 3.33 26.77
CA ASP A 137 -13.15 3.82 25.90
C ASP A 137 -12.95 5.31 25.58
N PRO A 138 -11.91 5.63 24.79
CA PRO A 138 -11.67 7.00 24.40
C PRO A 138 -12.68 7.44 23.33
N SER A 139 -13.01 8.71 23.30
CA SER A 139 -13.57 9.37 22.12
C SER A 139 -12.49 9.57 21.05
N PHE A 140 -12.87 9.93 19.83
CA PHE A 140 -11.89 10.31 18.82
C PHE A 140 -11.07 11.53 19.24
N LEU A 141 -11.67 12.49 19.94
CA LEU A 141 -10.93 13.65 20.46
C LEU A 141 -9.89 13.23 21.51
N GLU A 142 -10.26 12.35 22.45
CA GLU A 142 -9.34 11.80 23.44
C GLU A 142 -8.19 11.02 22.79
N LEU A 143 -8.46 10.27 21.70
CA LEU A 143 -7.43 9.57 20.91
C LEU A 143 -6.44 10.53 20.23
N VAL A 144 -6.90 11.71 19.79
CA VAL A 144 -6.03 12.74 19.17
C VAL A 144 -5.18 13.46 20.22
N LEU A 145 -5.74 13.70 21.41
CA LEU A 145 -5.03 14.32 22.53
C LEU A 145 -3.90 13.44 23.08
N GLN A 146 -4.03 12.12 22.91
CA GLN A 146 -3.01 11.17 23.29
C GLN A 146 -2.02 10.96 22.15
N ASP A 147 -0.72 10.92 22.47
CA ASP A 147 0.28 10.46 21.51
C ASP A 147 -0.02 9.02 21.05
N SER A 148 0.51 8.63 19.88
CA SER A 148 0.35 7.25 19.43
C SER A 148 1.10 6.31 20.37
N ASN A 149 0.39 5.30 20.88
CA ASN A 149 0.97 4.30 21.76
C ASN A 149 0.45 2.91 21.40
N LEU A 150 0.83 2.45 20.20
CA LEU A 150 0.44 1.14 19.71
C LEU A 150 0.94 -0.01 20.60
N ALA A 151 2.08 0.19 21.27
CA ALA A 151 2.69 -0.79 22.17
C ALA A 151 1.80 -1.14 23.38
N LYS A 152 0.97 -0.19 23.85
CA LYS A 152 -0.03 -0.42 24.89
C LYS A 152 -0.98 -1.56 24.51
N TYR A 153 -1.36 -1.65 23.24
CA TYR A 153 -2.27 -2.68 22.73
C TYR A 153 -1.58 -4.01 22.43
N MET A 154 -0.24 -4.03 22.33
CA MET A 154 0.57 -5.24 22.13
C MET A 154 0.82 -6.02 23.42
N LYS A 155 0.48 -5.46 24.58
CA LYS A 155 0.62 -6.10 25.90
C LYS A 155 -0.76 -6.22 26.55
N PRO A 156 -1.60 -7.18 26.13
CA PRO A 156 -2.96 -7.26 26.64
C PRO A 156 -3.00 -7.53 28.13
N GLN A 157 -3.92 -6.84 28.81
CA GLN A 157 -4.32 -7.23 30.16
C GLN A 157 -5.23 -8.45 30.05
N LEU A 158 -5.18 -9.35 31.03
CA LEU A 158 -6.18 -10.42 31.14
C LEU A 158 -7.51 -9.78 31.55
N ILE A 159 -8.54 -9.97 30.74
CA ILE A 159 -9.89 -9.43 30.97
C ILE A 159 -10.88 -10.56 30.78
N ASN A 160 -11.65 -10.87 31.81
CA ASN A 160 -12.83 -11.70 31.69
C ASN A 160 -14.02 -10.83 31.26
N TRP A 161 -14.31 -10.79 29.96
CA TRP A 161 -15.34 -9.91 29.41
C TRP A 161 -16.73 -10.16 29.98
N GLU A 162 -17.06 -11.40 30.35
CA GLU A 162 -18.37 -11.77 30.93
C GLU A 162 -18.63 -11.13 32.30
N GLU A 163 -17.55 -10.81 33.03
CA GLU A 163 -17.60 -10.13 34.32
C GLU A 163 -17.65 -8.61 34.18
N THR A 164 -17.22 -8.06 33.03
CA THR A 164 -17.28 -6.62 32.77
C THR A 164 -18.72 -6.13 32.50
N GLU A 165 -18.93 -4.82 32.58
CA GLU A 165 -20.20 -4.19 32.18
C GLU A 165 -20.54 -4.42 30.70
N ARG A 166 -19.52 -4.65 29.85
CA ARG A 166 -19.72 -4.88 28.41
C ARG A 166 -20.23 -6.28 28.11
N LYS A 167 -20.01 -7.25 29.02
CA LYS A 167 -20.33 -8.69 28.90
C LYS A 167 -19.65 -9.44 27.74
N LEU A 168 -19.34 -8.76 26.65
CA LEU A 168 -18.77 -9.29 25.43
C LEU A 168 -17.50 -8.53 25.08
N LYS A 169 -16.55 -9.23 24.46
CA LYS A 169 -15.37 -8.58 23.90
C LYS A 169 -15.80 -7.63 22.77
N PRO A 170 -15.50 -6.33 22.86
CA PRO A 170 -16.08 -5.33 21.96
C PRO A 170 -15.21 -5.16 20.71
N TRP A 171 -15.06 -6.25 19.94
CA TRP A 171 -14.19 -6.35 18.76
C TRP A 171 -14.29 -5.13 17.84
N GLY A 172 -15.51 -4.70 17.50
CA GLY A 172 -15.73 -3.52 16.64
C GLY A 172 -15.04 -2.26 17.16
N SER A 173 -15.22 -1.92 18.44
CA SER A 173 -14.58 -0.73 19.04
C SER A 173 -13.06 -0.86 19.13
N LEU A 174 -12.57 -2.05 19.50
CA LEU A 174 -11.14 -2.32 19.58
C LEU A 174 -10.48 -2.20 18.19
N GLY A 175 -11.15 -2.70 17.15
CA GLY A 175 -10.70 -2.58 15.77
C GLY A 175 -10.64 -1.12 15.29
N VAL A 176 -11.65 -0.31 15.62
CA VAL A 176 -11.66 1.13 15.33
C VAL A 176 -10.49 1.85 16.01
N MET A 177 -10.21 1.53 17.27
CA MET A 177 -9.07 2.10 18.01
C MET A 177 -7.73 1.70 17.38
N VAL A 178 -7.57 0.43 16.97
CA VAL A 178 -6.35 -0.02 16.28
C VAL A 178 -6.15 0.72 14.96
N ILE A 179 -7.21 0.92 14.17
CA ILE A 179 -7.12 1.71 12.93
C ILE A 179 -6.75 3.16 13.23
N ALA A 180 -7.33 3.78 14.25
CA ALA A 180 -6.99 5.15 14.63
C ALA A 180 -5.49 5.28 14.94
N GLU A 181 -4.92 4.33 15.68
CA GLU A 181 -3.47 4.28 15.94
C GLU A 181 -2.65 4.07 14.67
N VAL A 182 -3.07 3.18 13.76
CA VAL A 182 -2.39 3.02 12.46
C VAL A 182 -2.39 4.34 11.68
N VAL A 183 -3.53 5.03 11.60
CA VAL A 183 -3.63 6.33 10.92
C VAL A 183 -2.72 7.38 11.56
N LYS A 184 -2.61 7.41 12.89
CA LYS A 184 -1.69 8.32 13.62
C LYS A 184 -0.22 8.13 13.24
N THR A 185 0.19 6.96 12.77
CA THR A 185 1.57 6.71 12.33
C THR A 185 1.89 7.24 10.92
N MET A 186 0.87 7.59 10.14
CA MET A 186 1.04 8.05 8.76
C MET A 186 1.60 9.47 8.69
N ASP A 187 2.37 9.76 7.64
CA ASP A 187 3.06 11.06 7.54
C ASP A 187 2.07 12.21 7.32
N PHE A 188 1.07 12.01 6.45
CA PHE A 188 0.01 13.00 6.23
C PHE A 188 -0.73 13.35 7.53
N TYR A 189 -0.89 12.41 8.46
CA TYR A 189 -1.59 12.67 9.72
C TYR A 189 -0.81 13.66 10.58
N LYS A 190 0.52 13.57 10.59
CA LYS A 190 1.39 14.47 11.36
C LYS A 190 1.31 15.90 10.84
N GLU A 191 1.08 16.07 9.54
CA GLU A 191 0.94 17.37 8.86
C GLU A 191 -0.43 18.05 9.11
N LEU A 192 -1.45 17.30 9.57
CA LEU A 192 -2.78 17.84 9.81
C LEU A 192 -2.85 18.70 11.08
N LEU A 193 -3.72 19.71 11.02
CA LEU A 193 -4.14 20.48 12.19
C LEU A 193 -4.86 19.58 13.19
N PHE A 194 -4.82 19.97 14.47
CA PHE A 194 -5.49 19.23 15.53
C PHE A 194 -6.99 19.02 15.26
N SER A 195 -7.69 20.05 14.79
CA SER A 195 -9.11 19.98 14.42
C SER A 195 -9.37 18.97 13.30
N ASP A 196 -8.50 18.95 12.29
CA ASP A 196 -8.63 18.05 11.13
C ASP A 196 -8.32 16.60 11.50
N LYS A 197 -7.41 16.36 12.44
CA LYS A 197 -7.10 15.01 12.96
C LYS A 197 -8.33 14.34 13.57
N ALA A 198 -9.07 15.07 14.40
CA ALA A 198 -10.30 14.54 15.02
C ALA A 198 -11.39 14.24 13.97
N LEU A 199 -11.60 15.17 13.02
CA LEU A 199 -12.54 14.98 11.92
C LEU A 199 -12.16 13.78 11.04
N LEU A 200 -10.87 13.63 10.73
CA LEU A 200 -10.35 12.51 9.96
C LEU A 200 -10.67 11.18 10.64
N LEU A 201 -10.20 10.99 11.88
CA LEU A 201 -10.37 9.72 12.59
C LEU A 201 -11.86 9.35 12.73
N LYS A 202 -12.70 10.32 13.10
CA LYS A 202 -14.15 10.13 13.24
C LYS A 202 -14.82 9.62 11.95
N ASN A 203 -14.37 10.09 10.78
CA ASN A 203 -15.01 9.77 9.51
C ASN A 203 -14.44 8.53 8.80
N VAL A 204 -13.23 8.09 9.14
CA VAL A 204 -12.53 7.03 8.37
C VAL A 204 -12.22 5.77 9.15
N ALA A 205 -12.02 5.85 10.47
CA ALA A 205 -11.53 4.71 11.25
C ALA A 205 -12.52 3.53 11.24
N PHE A 206 -13.82 3.82 11.35
CA PHE A 206 -14.88 2.82 11.28
C PHE A 206 -14.92 2.09 9.93
N LYS A 207 -14.94 2.84 8.83
CA LYS A 207 -15.03 2.29 7.48
C LYS A 207 -13.79 1.48 7.13
N SER A 208 -12.61 2.00 7.49
CA SER A 208 -11.34 1.30 7.29
C SER A 208 -11.25 0.02 8.14
N HIS A 209 -11.76 0.03 9.37
CA HIS A 209 -11.84 -1.18 10.20
C HIS A 209 -12.71 -2.26 9.54
N HIS A 210 -13.93 -1.91 9.11
CA HIS A 210 -14.85 -2.86 8.49
C HIS A 210 -14.30 -3.44 7.19
N LEU A 211 -13.68 -2.61 6.34
CA LEU A 211 -13.00 -3.09 5.13
C LEU A 211 -11.85 -4.04 5.50
N SER A 212 -11.05 -3.69 6.50
CA SER A 212 -9.90 -4.49 6.91
C SER A 212 -10.29 -5.86 7.46
N ILE A 213 -11.29 -5.94 8.34
CA ILE A 213 -11.71 -7.21 8.95
C ILE A 213 -12.48 -8.10 7.97
N ALA A 214 -13.23 -7.51 7.04
CA ALA A 214 -13.81 -8.22 5.90
C ALA A 214 -12.73 -8.79 4.99
N PHE A 215 -11.71 -7.99 4.66
CA PHE A 215 -10.59 -8.47 3.86
C PHE A 215 -9.80 -9.59 4.55
N ASP A 216 -9.54 -9.48 5.85
CA ASP A 216 -8.88 -10.53 6.63
C ASP A 216 -9.68 -11.85 6.56
N SER A 217 -11.00 -11.78 6.73
CA SER A 217 -11.90 -12.94 6.67
C SER A 217 -11.98 -13.53 5.25
N PHE A 218 -11.97 -12.66 4.23
CA PHE A 218 -11.94 -13.05 2.82
C PHE A 218 -10.65 -13.83 2.49
N MET A 219 -9.49 -13.36 2.97
CA MET A 219 -8.21 -14.05 2.81
C MET A 219 -8.16 -15.40 3.53
N MET A 220 -8.94 -15.54 4.62
CA MET A 220 -9.15 -16.82 5.32
C MET A 220 -10.18 -17.73 4.62
N LYS A 221 -10.67 -17.35 3.43
CA LYS A 221 -11.70 -18.06 2.64
C LYS A 221 -12.99 -18.30 3.42
N LYS A 222 -13.42 -17.32 4.21
CA LYS A 222 -14.66 -17.35 4.98
C LYS A 222 -15.78 -16.60 4.23
N GLY A 223 -17.02 -17.06 4.41
CA GLY A 223 -18.20 -16.43 3.80
C GLY A 223 -18.75 -15.22 4.57
N ARG A 224 -18.25 -14.98 5.79
CA ARG A 224 -18.65 -13.87 6.66
C ARG A 224 -17.45 -13.33 7.43
N VAL A 225 -17.61 -12.12 7.99
CA VAL A 225 -16.64 -11.48 8.87
C VAL A 225 -16.48 -12.28 10.16
N LEU A 226 -15.23 -12.55 10.54
CA LEU A 226 -14.85 -13.21 11.80
C LEU A 226 -13.99 -12.28 12.67
N ALA A 227 -13.85 -12.64 13.94
CA ALA A 227 -12.88 -12.03 14.83
C ALA A 227 -11.46 -12.23 14.30
N PRO A 228 -10.49 -11.36 14.64
CA PRO A 228 -9.10 -11.50 14.18
C PRO A 228 -8.43 -12.80 14.64
N THR A 229 -8.95 -13.45 15.68
CA THR A 229 -8.51 -14.77 16.17
C THR A 229 -9.03 -15.92 15.32
N GLY A 230 -10.03 -15.67 14.46
CA GLY A 230 -10.71 -16.68 13.63
C GLY A 230 -12.02 -17.20 14.21
N ASP A 231 -12.40 -16.75 15.41
CA ASP A 231 -13.66 -17.09 16.06
C ASP A 231 -14.81 -16.19 15.57
N GLU A 232 -16.04 -16.48 15.98
CA GLU A 232 -17.18 -15.61 15.70
C GLU A 232 -17.04 -14.24 16.36
N MET A 233 -17.47 -13.18 15.66
CA MET A 233 -17.49 -11.82 16.19
C MET A 233 -18.44 -11.65 17.37
N LEU A 234 -19.53 -12.41 17.38
CA LEU A 234 -20.56 -12.42 18.40
C LEU A 234 -20.74 -13.84 18.93
N PRO A 235 -21.03 -14.03 20.23
CA PRO A 235 -21.29 -15.36 20.75
C PRO A 235 -22.56 -15.97 20.14
N GLN A 236 -22.60 -17.30 20.07
CA GLN A 236 -23.74 -18.06 19.53
C GLN A 236 -25.08 -17.64 20.14
N LYS A 237 -25.15 -17.42 21.46
CA LYS A 237 -26.38 -16.96 22.14
C LYS A 237 -26.93 -15.63 21.60
N VAL A 238 -26.07 -14.75 21.09
CA VAL A 238 -26.46 -13.48 20.46
C VAL A 238 -26.90 -13.72 19.01
N MET A 239 -26.18 -14.61 18.30
CA MET A 239 -26.48 -15.02 16.92
C MET A 239 -27.81 -15.78 16.78
N GLU A 240 -28.37 -16.30 17.87
CA GLU A 240 -29.63 -17.06 17.89
C GLU A 240 -30.85 -16.18 18.25
N ILE A 241 -30.65 -14.90 18.55
CA ILE A 241 -31.76 -14.00 18.88
C ILE A 241 -32.50 -13.66 17.61
N GLU A 242 -33.66 -14.30 17.41
CA GLU A 242 -34.50 -14.19 16.21
C GLU A 242 -34.67 -12.75 15.71
N LYS A 243 -34.96 -11.81 16.62
CA LYS A 243 -35.12 -10.38 16.27
C LYS A 243 -33.87 -9.76 15.65
N CYS A 244 -32.67 -10.21 16.01
CA CYS A 244 -31.39 -9.67 15.56
C CYS A 244 -30.74 -10.47 14.41
N ASN A 245 -31.27 -11.63 14.06
CA ASN A 245 -30.60 -12.53 13.11
C ASN A 245 -30.33 -11.88 11.75
N GLU A 246 -31.32 -11.19 11.17
CA GLU A 246 -31.19 -10.51 9.87
C GLU A 246 -30.13 -9.40 9.91
N VAL A 247 -30.19 -8.50 10.90
CA VAL A 247 -29.23 -7.39 11.01
C VAL A 247 -27.81 -7.89 11.31
N ILE A 248 -27.67 -8.99 12.05
CA ILE A 248 -26.38 -9.63 12.32
C ILE A 248 -25.82 -10.27 11.06
N ASP A 249 -26.65 -10.99 10.30
CA ASP A 249 -26.20 -11.61 9.05
C ASP A 249 -25.77 -10.55 8.03
N ASP A 250 -26.54 -9.47 7.90
CA ASP A 250 -26.19 -8.31 7.08
C ASP A 250 -24.86 -7.68 7.51
N LEU A 251 -24.65 -7.49 8.82
CA LEU A 251 -23.42 -6.93 9.37
C LEU A 251 -22.19 -7.78 9.01
N LEU A 252 -22.33 -9.10 9.05
CA LEU A 252 -21.21 -10.02 8.86
C LEU A 252 -21.00 -10.42 7.39
N THR A 253 -22.02 -10.34 6.53
CA THR A 253 -21.92 -10.84 5.15
C THR A 253 -21.83 -9.73 4.10
N ILE A 254 -22.56 -8.61 4.25
CA ILE A 254 -22.55 -7.52 3.26
C ILE A 254 -21.14 -6.95 3.01
N PRO A 255 -20.27 -6.74 4.02
CA PRO A 255 -18.90 -6.29 3.80
C PRO A 255 -18.08 -7.20 2.88
N MET A 256 -18.40 -8.49 2.85
CA MET A 256 -17.66 -9.52 2.11
C MET A 256 -18.02 -9.54 0.63
N GLN A 257 -19.28 -9.21 0.30
CA GLN A 257 -19.83 -9.32 -1.05
C GLN A 257 -18.97 -8.64 -2.13
N PRO A 258 -18.55 -7.36 -2.00
CA PRO A 258 -17.72 -6.73 -3.02
C PRO A 258 -16.33 -7.38 -3.14
N LEU A 259 -15.77 -7.87 -2.04
CA LEU A 259 -14.45 -8.51 -2.02
C LEU A 259 -14.47 -9.86 -2.74
N LEU A 260 -15.51 -10.67 -2.47
CA LEU A 260 -15.75 -11.95 -3.12
C LEU A 260 -16.03 -11.77 -4.61
N LYS A 261 -16.91 -10.83 -4.97
CA LYS A 261 -17.30 -10.58 -6.37
C LYS A 261 -16.12 -10.14 -7.23
N LEU A 262 -15.25 -9.30 -6.67
CA LEU A 262 -14.14 -8.70 -7.40
C LEU A 262 -12.83 -9.46 -7.22
N GLU A 263 -12.78 -10.49 -6.37
CA GLU A 263 -11.55 -11.22 -6.02
C GLU A 263 -10.39 -10.26 -5.69
N VAL A 264 -10.64 -9.35 -4.76
CA VAL A 264 -9.71 -8.26 -4.44
C VAL A 264 -8.38 -8.82 -3.92
N THR A 265 -7.27 -8.38 -4.51
CA THR A 265 -5.93 -8.78 -4.07
C THR A 265 -5.48 -7.98 -2.85
N GLU A 266 -4.48 -8.49 -2.11
CA GLU A 266 -3.88 -7.75 -0.97
C GLU A 266 -3.39 -6.36 -1.37
N ASN A 267 -2.73 -6.25 -2.52
CA ASN A 267 -2.19 -4.97 -2.96
C ASN A 267 -3.29 -3.97 -3.33
N GLU A 268 -4.36 -4.43 -3.98
CA GLU A 268 -5.54 -3.61 -4.27
C GLU A 268 -6.22 -3.14 -2.99
N PHE A 269 -6.42 -4.05 -2.02
CA PHE A 269 -7.00 -3.73 -0.70
C PHE A 269 -6.17 -2.67 0.03
N LEU A 270 -4.85 -2.83 0.13
CA LEU A 270 -3.98 -1.91 0.86
C LEU A 270 -4.11 -0.48 0.32
N LEU A 271 -4.09 -0.32 -1.01
CA LEU A 271 -4.21 0.98 -1.65
C LEU A 271 -5.63 1.53 -1.57
N LEU A 272 -6.65 0.69 -1.78
CA LEU A 272 -8.05 1.09 -1.64
C LEU A 272 -8.35 1.61 -0.22
N ASN A 273 -7.86 0.92 0.80
CA ASN A 273 -8.04 1.33 2.19
C ASN A 273 -7.37 2.69 2.44
N MET A 274 -6.18 2.92 1.89
CA MET A 274 -5.51 4.22 1.98
C MET A 274 -6.26 5.33 1.24
N ILE A 275 -6.86 5.04 0.08
CA ILE A 275 -7.71 6.00 -0.67
C ILE A 275 -8.94 6.39 0.15
N MET A 276 -9.55 5.42 0.85
CA MET A 276 -10.68 5.66 1.75
C MET A 276 -10.29 6.48 2.98
N ILE A 277 -9.11 6.24 3.57
CA ILE A 277 -8.58 7.01 4.69
C ILE A 277 -8.25 8.45 4.25
N CYS A 278 -7.60 8.61 3.11
CA CYS A 278 -7.22 9.93 2.58
C CYS A 278 -8.41 10.61 1.89
N ASN A 279 -9.52 10.84 2.60
CA ASN A 279 -10.73 11.43 2.04
C ASN A 279 -10.77 12.97 2.23
N PRO A 280 -10.54 13.78 1.18
CA PRO A 280 -10.65 15.24 1.27
C PRO A 280 -12.10 15.73 1.36
N GLY A 281 -13.09 14.88 1.08
CA GLY A 281 -14.52 15.20 1.13
C GLY A 281 -15.13 15.18 2.53
N ILE A 282 -14.32 15.05 3.59
CA ILE A 282 -14.81 15.07 4.97
C ILE A 282 -15.38 16.46 5.30
N PRO A 283 -16.60 16.55 5.83
CA PRO A 283 -17.20 17.83 6.20
C PRO A 283 -16.34 18.61 7.21
N ASN A 284 -16.31 19.94 7.05
CA ASN A 284 -15.64 20.88 7.96
C ASN A 284 -14.11 20.77 8.05
N LEU A 285 -13.45 19.98 7.18
CA LEU A 285 -11.99 20.04 7.07
C LEU A 285 -11.51 21.43 6.65
N SER A 286 -10.38 21.86 7.22
CA SER A 286 -9.66 23.04 6.75
C SER A 286 -9.21 22.86 5.30
N GLN A 287 -8.99 23.97 4.58
CA GLN A 287 -8.49 23.89 3.20
C GLN A 287 -7.14 23.17 3.13
N ASN A 288 -6.23 23.46 4.06
CA ASN A 288 -4.94 22.78 4.18
C ASN A 288 -5.11 21.27 4.42
N GLY A 289 -6.04 20.87 5.29
CA GLY A 289 -6.35 19.47 5.53
C GLY A 289 -6.87 18.74 4.29
N LYS A 290 -7.74 19.40 3.51
CA LYS A 290 -8.21 18.87 2.21
C LYS A 290 -7.06 18.68 1.23
N ASP A 291 -6.16 19.66 1.12
CA ASP A 291 -5.03 19.61 0.19
C ASP A 291 -4.05 18.49 0.55
N ILE A 292 -3.73 18.32 1.84
CA ILE A 292 -2.87 17.24 2.36
C ILE A 292 -3.47 15.87 2.03
N LEU A 293 -4.77 15.67 2.32
CA LEU A 293 -5.44 14.39 2.07
C LEU A 293 -5.57 14.11 0.58
N TYR A 294 -5.97 15.10 -0.23
CA TYR A 294 -6.10 14.98 -1.68
C TYR A 294 -4.78 14.56 -2.33
N LYS A 295 -3.66 15.19 -1.97
CA LYS A 295 -2.32 14.84 -2.47
C LYS A 295 -2.02 13.35 -2.27
N HIS A 296 -2.25 12.84 -1.06
CA HIS A 296 -2.00 11.43 -0.74
C HIS A 296 -3.01 10.50 -1.41
N GLN A 297 -4.28 10.90 -1.49
CA GLN A 297 -5.32 10.15 -2.20
C GLN A 297 -4.95 9.96 -3.68
N CYS A 298 -4.50 11.01 -4.36
CA CYS A 298 -4.01 10.95 -5.74
C CYS A 298 -2.82 10.00 -5.88
N GLN A 299 -1.87 10.01 -4.94
CA GLN A 299 -0.73 9.10 -4.94
C GLN A 299 -1.20 7.64 -4.89
N TYR A 300 -2.05 7.27 -3.92
CA TYR A 300 -2.53 5.90 -3.79
C TYR A 300 -3.42 5.47 -4.96
N THR A 301 -4.23 6.39 -5.51
CA THR A 301 -5.06 6.14 -6.69
C THR A 301 -4.21 5.86 -7.92
N ARG A 302 -3.12 6.62 -8.12
CA ARG A 302 -2.16 6.37 -9.21
C ARG A 302 -1.49 5.01 -9.06
N LEU A 303 -1.07 4.63 -7.86
CA LEU A 303 -0.49 3.31 -7.60
C LEU A 303 -1.49 2.19 -7.89
N LEU A 304 -2.75 2.37 -7.48
CA LEU A 304 -3.79 1.38 -7.72
C LEU A 304 -4.07 1.21 -9.21
N LEU A 305 -4.13 2.33 -9.95
CA LEU A 305 -4.26 2.30 -11.41
C LEU A 305 -3.10 1.55 -12.06
N GLN A 306 -1.86 1.78 -11.60
CA GLN A 306 -0.69 1.08 -12.14
C GLN A 306 -0.79 -0.44 -11.93
N ILE A 307 -1.27 -0.90 -10.76
CA ILE A 307 -1.52 -2.33 -10.51
C ILE A 307 -2.60 -2.85 -11.46
N CYS A 308 -3.72 -2.14 -11.60
CA CYS A 308 -4.81 -2.56 -12.47
C CYS A 308 -4.35 -2.67 -13.94
N LEU A 309 -3.54 -1.72 -14.42
CA LEU A 309 -2.97 -1.71 -15.77
C LEU A 309 -1.93 -2.81 -15.99
N GLN A 310 -1.22 -3.25 -14.95
CA GLN A 310 -0.26 -4.35 -15.04
C GLN A 310 -0.97 -5.70 -15.20
N THR A 311 -2.12 -5.89 -14.55
CA THR A 311 -2.95 -7.09 -14.69
C THR A 311 -3.57 -7.18 -16.09
N ASP A 312 -4.24 -6.12 -16.54
CA ASP A 312 -4.73 -5.99 -17.92
C ASP A 312 -4.82 -4.52 -18.32
N PRO A 313 -3.97 -4.05 -19.26
CA PRO A 313 -3.97 -2.66 -19.72
C PRO A 313 -5.30 -2.19 -20.30
N ARG A 314 -6.12 -3.10 -20.86
CA ARG A 314 -7.40 -2.74 -21.52
C ARG A 314 -8.50 -2.48 -20.51
N THR A 315 -8.58 -3.30 -19.48
CA THR A 315 -9.64 -3.23 -18.45
C THR A 315 -9.19 -2.53 -17.17
N GLY A 316 -7.90 -2.20 -17.03
CA GLY A 316 -7.32 -1.56 -15.85
C GLY A 316 -8.09 -0.33 -15.33
N PRO A 317 -8.49 0.65 -16.18
CA PRO A 317 -9.30 1.78 -15.73
C PRO A 317 -10.68 1.36 -15.21
N SER A 318 -11.33 0.40 -15.86
CA SER A 318 -12.62 -0.14 -15.39
C SER A 318 -12.47 -0.85 -14.06
N ARG A 319 -11.43 -1.66 -13.90
CA ARG A 319 -11.08 -2.34 -12.64
C ARG A 319 -10.87 -1.34 -11.50
N LEU A 320 -10.14 -0.24 -11.76
CA LEU A 320 -9.98 0.84 -10.78
C LEU A 320 -11.33 1.38 -10.31
N LEU A 321 -12.24 1.68 -11.25
CA LEU A 321 -13.56 2.20 -10.92
C LEU A 321 -14.41 1.21 -10.10
N GLU A 322 -14.33 -0.08 -10.42
CA GLU A 322 -14.99 -1.14 -9.64
C GLU A 322 -14.45 -1.22 -8.21
N LEU A 323 -13.13 -1.15 -8.03
CA LEU A 323 -12.50 -1.14 -6.70
C LEU A 323 -12.89 0.11 -5.90
N LEU A 324 -12.89 1.30 -6.51
CA LEU A 324 -13.26 2.54 -5.82
C LEU A 324 -14.73 2.53 -5.37
N ARG A 325 -15.62 1.85 -6.09
CA ARG A 325 -17.03 1.66 -5.69
C ARG A 325 -17.20 0.79 -4.44
N ILE A 326 -16.19 0.02 -4.05
CA ILE A 326 -16.25 -0.73 -2.79
C ILE A 326 -16.39 0.25 -1.60
N GLY A 327 -15.73 1.41 -1.67
CA GLY A 327 -15.77 2.41 -0.58
C GLY A 327 -17.19 2.83 -0.18
N SER A 328 -18.09 3.02 -1.16
CA SER A 328 -19.49 3.42 -0.88
C SER A 328 -20.34 2.29 -0.28
N HIS A 329 -19.94 1.03 -0.42
CA HIS A 329 -20.62 -0.08 0.27
C HIS A 329 -20.44 0.03 1.78
N PHE A 330 -19.32 0.57 2.25
CA PHE A 330 -19.02 0.75 3.67
C PHE A 330 -19.73 1.95 4.30
N ASP A 331 -20.32 2.87 3.52
CA ASP A 331 -21.21 3.90 4.07
C ASP A 331 -22.52 3.30 4.61
N LYS A 332 -22.97 2.16 4.05
CA LYS A 332 -24.14 1.42 4.56
C LYS A 332 -23.84 0.69 5.87
N GLN A 333 -22.59 0.26 6.08
CA GLN A 333 -22.19 -0.52 7.26
C GLN A 333 -22.37 0.24 8.57
N ALA A 334 -22.15 1.56 8.57
CA ALA A 334 -22.40 2.39 9.74
C ALA A 334 -23.89 2.38 10.16
N LYS A 335 -24.82 2.33 9.18
CA LYS A 335 -26.26 2.27 9.44
C LYS A 335 -26.70 0.90 9.98
N ILE A 336 -26.19 -0.19 9.40
CA ILE A 336 -26.46 -1.56 9.89
C ILE A 336 -25.97 -1.70 11.34
N THR A 337 -24.76 -1.21 11.62
CA THR A 337 -24.19 -1.22 12.97
C THR A 337 -25.00 -0.35 13.93
N HIS A 338 -25.47 0.83 13.51
CA HIS A 338 -26.39 1.66 14.30
C HIS A 338 -27.65 0.87 14.68
N THR A 339 -28.32 0.25 13.71
CA THR A 339 -29.53 -0.54 13.93
C THR A 339 -29.27 -1.69 14.92
N MET A 340 -28.19 -2.45 14.73
CA MET A 340 -27.81 -3.52 15.66
C MET A 340 -27.60 -3.00 17.08
N LEU A 341 -26.85 -1.89 17.25
CA LEU A 341 -26.57 -1.31 18.57
C LEU A 341 -27.84 -0.82 19.28
N ILE A 342 -28.80 -0.24 18.54
CA ILE A 342 -30.11 0.14 19.09
C ILE A 342 -30.89 -1.09 19.55
N MET A 343 -30.93 -2.15 18.74
CA MET A 343 -31.63 -3.39 19.08
C MET A 343 -31.01 -4.06 20.29
N PHE A 344 -29.68 -4.13 20.37
CA PHE A 344 -28.97 -4.66 21.54
C PHE A 344 -29.29 -3.83 22.78
N ARG A 345 -29.32 -2.49 22.65
CA ARG A 345 -29.70 -1.62 23.76
C ARG A 345 -31.13 -1.86 24.24
N GLN A 346 -32.07 -2.14 23.35
CA GLN A 346 -33.47 -2.44 23.72
C GLN A 346 -33.59 -3.81 24.41
N LEU A 347 -32.89 -4.83 23.93
CA LEU A 347 -32.93 -6.18 24.48
C LEU A 347 -32.23 -6.32 25.83
N TRP A 348 -31.11 -5.61 26.02
CA TRP A 348 -30.29 -5.67 27.23
C TRP A 348 -30.38 -4.40 28.11
N ASN A 349 -31.45 -3.62 27.94
CA ASN A 349 -31.77 -2.43 28.76
C ASN A 349 -31.90 -2.81 30.26
N PRO A 350 -31.35 -2.04 31.23
CA PRO A 350 -30.68 -0.73 31.10
C PRO A 350 -29.15 -0.73 31.02
N ARG A 351 -28.50 -1.88 30.80
CA ARG A 351 -27.04 -1.99 30.99
C ARG A 351 -26.23 -2.29 29.71
N CYS A 352 -26.81 -2.12 28.52
CA CYS A 352 -26.06 -2.31 27.27
C CYS A 352 -25.08 -1.15 27.02
N TYR A 353 -23.79 -1.41 27.28
CA TYR A 353 -22.71 -0.46 27.05
C TYR A 353 -22.40 -0.30 25.55
N ILE A 354 -22.40 0.95 25.05
CA ILE A 354 -21.99 1.27 23.69
C ILE A 354 -20.70 2.13 23.75
N PRO A 355 -19.56 1.63 23.25
CA PRO A 355 -18.29 2.37 23.23
C PRO A 355 -18.38 3.74 22.55
N LYS A 356 -17.68 4.76 23.09
CA LYS A 356 -17.67 6.14 22.58
C LYS A 356 -17.33 6.22 21.09
N VAL A 357 -16.26 5.55 20.65
CA VAL A 357 -15.88 5.55 19.23
C VAL A 357 -16.97 5.00 18.31
N LEU A 358 -17.76 4.03 18.77
CA LEU A 358 -18.90 3.50 18.02
C LEU A 358 -20.08 4.45 18.07
N LYS A 359 -20.34 5.11 19.22
CA LYS A 359 -21.36 6.16 19.30
C LYS A 359 -21.09 7.26 18.28
N GLU A 360 -19.86 7.76 18.22
CA GLU A 360 -19.45 8.81 17.28
C GLU A 360 -19.44 8.33 15.81
N SER A 361 -19.05 7.09 15.55
CA SER A 361 -18.98 6.55 14.18
C SER A 361 -20.36 6.25 13.59
N CYS A 362 -21.32 5.87 14.44
CA CYS A 362 -22.65 5.46 14.02
C CYS A 362 -23.71 6.56 14.18
N GLY A 363 -23.36 7.76 14.68
CA GLY A 363 -24.33 8.84 14.88
C GLY A 363 -25.26 8.62 16.06
N LEU A 364 -24.75 8.05 17.16
CA LEU A 364 -25.47 7.71 18.38
C LEU A 364 -25.07 8.60 19.56
N GLU A 365 -24.52 9.79 19.32
CA GLU A 365 -24.06 10.70 20.38
C GLU A 365 -25.19 11.22 21.29
N TYR A 366 -26.45 11.14 20.82
CA TYR A 366 -27.63 11.50 21.61
C TYR A 366 -28.01 10.47 22.67
N LEU A 367 -27.46 9.25 22.58
CA LEU A 367 -27.70 8.19 23.55
C LEU A 367 -26.79 8.40 24.76
N VAL A 368 -27.38 8.84 25.87
CA VAL A 368 -26.72 8.87 27.20
C VAL A 368 -26.36 7.45 27.61
#